data_AF-A0A959I6M4-F1
#
_entry.id   AF-A0A959I6M4-F1
#
_cell.length_a   1.000
_cell.length_b   1.000
_cell.length_c   1.000
_cell.angle_alpha   90.00
_cell.angle_beta   90.00
_cell.angle_gamma   90.00
#
_symmetry.space_group_name_H-M   'P 1'
#
loop_
_entity.id
_entity.type
_entity.pdbx_description
1 polymer ?
#
loop_
_entity_poly.entity_id
_entity_poly.type
_entity_poly.pdbx_seq_one_letter_code
_entity_poly.pdbx_strand_id
1 'polypeptide(L)'
;FVLSYTETLQLVYLYDDNILVDNLDPNVPLPQQFPKPKSLAIRNALFTTTPVNGFLLFAELLDEEMIDQGHLLLVFGLYGILPSLPDPYAANIG
;
A
#
# COMPACT_ATOMS: atom_id res chain seq x y z
N PHE A 1 10.45 2.61 -9.98
CA PHE A 1 9.74 3.71 -10.69
C PHE A 1 9.45 3.47 -12.17
N VAL A 2 8.18 3.60 -12.59
CA VAL A 2 7.70 3.62 -13.98
C VAL A 2 6.61 4.69 -14.14
N LEU A 3 6.72 5.54 -15.16
CA LEU A 3 5.66 6.44 -15.62
C LEU A 3 5.35 6.09 -17.08
N SER A 4 4.07 5.88 -17.39
CA SER A 4 3.65 5.49 -18.73
C SER A 4 2.27 6.05 -19.07
N TYR A 5 2.05 6.24 -20.37
CA TYR A 5 0.81 6.71 -20.97
C TYR A 5 0.52 5.86 -22.20
N THR A 6 -0.77 5.64 -22.47
CA THR A 6 -1.24 4.93 -23.66
C THR A 6 -2.29 5.74 -24.41
N GLU A 7 -2.04 6.02 -25.69
CA GLU A 7 -2.97 6.79 -26.53
C GLU A 7 -4.30 6.05 -26.76
N THR A 8 -4.23 4.74 -27.02
CA THR A 8 -5.40 3.94 -27.39
C THR A 8 -6.41 3.81 -26.25
N LEU A 9 -5.92 3.70 -25.01
CA LEU A 9 -6.76 3.54 -23.83
C LEU A 9 -6.97 4.85 -23.08
N GLN A 10 -6.26 5.92 -23.46
CA GLN A 10 -6.20 7.17 -22.70
C GLN A 10 -5.87 6.89 -21.22
N LEU A 11 -4.98 5.93 -20.95
CA LEU A 11 -4.62 5.51 -19.61
C LEU A 11 -3.23 6.04 -19.28
N VAL A 12 -3.11 6.73 -18.15
CA VAL A 12 -1.85 7.09 -17.52
C VAL A 12 -1.65 6.27 -16.26
N TYR A 13 -0.43 5.81 -16.00
CA TYR A 13 -0.09 5.18 -14.74
C TYR A 13 1.32 5.50 -14.28
N LEU A 14 1.45 5.60 -12.95
CA LEU A 14 2.67 5.82 -12.21
C LEU A 14 2.81 4.69 -11.19
N TYR A 15 3.94 4.01 -11.21
CA TYR A 15 4.20 2.83 -10.41
C TYR A 15 5.57 2.88 -9.76
N ASP A 16 5.63 2.50 -8.50
CA ASP A 16 6.87 2.23 -7.78
C ASP A 16 6.65 1.07 -6.80
N ASP A 17 7.62 0.17 -6.65
CA ASP A 17 7.51 -1.03 -5.83
C ASP A 17 8.53 -1.13 -4.70
N ASN A 18 9.44 -0.17 -4.59
CA ASN A 18 10.60 -0.27 -3.71
C ASN A 18 10.98 1.03 -3.01
N ILE A 19 10.00 1.92 -2.77
CA ILE A 19 10.16 3.23 -2.11
C ILE A 19 11.01 3.13 -0.82
N LEU A 20 10.78 2.13 0.03
CA LEU A 20 11.55 2.01 1.28
C LEU A 20 13.02 1.68 1.02
N VAL A 21 13.30 0.85 0.02
CA VAL A 21 14.66 0.47 -0.37
C VAL A 21 15.39 1.65 -1.00
N ASP A 22 14.69 2.44 -1.82
CA ASP A 22 15.24 3.64 -2.45
C ASP A 22 15.68 4.70 -1.43
N ASN A 23 15.13 4.67 -0.22
CA ASN A 23 15.44 5.62 0.85
C ASN A 23 16.49 5.09 1.86
N LEU A 24 17.12 3.94 1.58
CA LEU A 24 18.19 3.41 2.44
C LEU A 24 19.49 4.21 2.28
N ASP A 25 20.12 4.55 3.41
CA ASP A 25 21.49 5.07 3.48
C ASP A 25 22.49 3.89 3.40
N PRO A 26 23.38 3.83 2.39
CA PRO A 26 24.34 2.73 2.25
C PRO A 26 25.37 2.67 3.41
N ASN A 27 25.50 3.72 4.21
CA ASN A 27 26.47 3.81 5.30
C ASN A 27 25.91 3.34 6.65
N VAL A 28 24.60 3.10 6.74
CA VAL A 28 23.94 2.68 7.98
C VAL A 28 23.59 1.19 7.89
N PRO A 29 23.79 0.37 8.94
CA PRO A 29 23.35 -1.02 8.93
C PRO A 29 21.83 -1.15 8.77
N LEU A 30 21.36 -2.06 7.91
CA LEU A 30 19.93 -2.30 7.60
C LEU A 30 19.00 -2.36 8.83
N PRO A 31 19.35 -3.05 9.95
CA PRO A 31 18.47 -3.14 11.11
C PRO A 31 18.11 -1.78 11.74
N GLN A 32 18.98 -0.78 11.57
CA GLN A 32 18.81 0.56 12.15
C GLN A 32 18.00 1.49 11.25
N GLN A 33 17.80 1.10 9.99
CA GLN A 33 17.12 1.89 8.98
C GLN A 33 15.67 1.48 8.76
N PHE A 34 15.29 0.26 9.19
CA PHE A 34 13.92 -0.19 9.00
C PHE A 34 12.95 0.76 9.69
N PRO A 35 12.00 1.33 8.93
CA PRO A 35 11.06 2.27 9.50
C PRO A 35 10.19 1.59 10.55
N LYS A 36 9.79 2.36 11.56
CA LYS A 36 8.90 1.87 12.61
C LYS A 36 7.60 1.32 12.00
N PRO A 37 7.18 0.10 12.37
CA PRO A 37 5.92 -0.46 11.89
C PRO A 37 4.72 0.45 12.19
N LYS A 38 3.71 0.38 11.33
CA LYS A 38 2.43 1.11 11.44
C LYS A 38 1.30 0.12 11.68
N SER A 39 0.40 0.48 12.58
CA SER A 39 -0.80 -0.30 12.86
C SER A 39 -1.98 0.23 12.05
N LEU A 40 -2.64 -0.64 11.29
CA LEU A 40 -3.84 -0.33 10.53
C LEU A 40 -4.98 -1.21 11.02
N ALA A 41 -6.01 -0.60 11.60
CA ALA A 41 -7.20 -1.31 12.06
C ALA A 41 -8.28 -1.26 10.98
N ILE A 42 -8.75 -2.43 10.55
CA ILE A 42 -10.02 -2.58 9.83
C ILE A 42 -11.04 -3.21 10.78
N ARG A 43 -12.32 -3.13 10.43
CA ARG A 43 -13.45 -3.53 11.30
C ARG A 43 -13.26 -4.85 12.07
N ASN A 44 -12.58 -5.85 11.51
CA ASN A 44 -12.37 -7.16 12.13
C ASN A 44 -10.89 -7.64 12.19
N ALA A 45 -9.91 -6.75 11.98
CA ALA A 45 -8.51 -7.13 12.03
C ALA A 45 -7.61 -5.93 12.31
N LEU A 46 -6.53 -6.17 13.05
CA LEU A 46 -5.44 -5.23 13.22
C LEU A 46 -4.23 -5.73 12.43
N PHE A 47 -3.78 -4.96 11.45
CA PHE A 47 -2.55 -5.22 10.72
C PHE A 47 -1.40 -4.44 11.33
N THR A 48 -0.24 -5.08 11.45
CA THR A 48 1.04 -4.40 11.65
C THR A 48 1.79 -4.44 10.34
N THR A 49 2.16 -3.28 9.81
CA THR A 49 2.65 -3.09 8.44
C THR A 49 3.89 -2.19 8.41
N THR A 50 4.62 -2.16 7.30
CA THR A 50 5.58 -1.10 7.00
C THR A 50 4.84 0.22 6.73
N PRO A 51 5.53 1.37 6.62
CA PRO A 51 5.03 2.46 5.79
C PRO A 51 4.84 2.00 4.33
N VAL A 52 4.24 2.84 3.48
CA VAL A 52 4.06 2.53 2.05
C VAL A 52 5.39 2.13 1.42
N ASN A 53 5.46 0.93 0.86
CA ASN A 53 6.63 0.42 0.14
C ASN A 53 6.49 0.56 -1.37
N GLY A 54 5.27 0.53 -1.87
CA GLY A 54 4.99 0.74 -3.28
C GLY A 54 3.62 1.37 -3.49
N PHE A 55 3.38 1.83 -4.69
CA PHE A 55 2.08 2.34 -5.10
C PHE A 55 1.85 2.11 -6.59
N LEU A 56 0.59 2.07 -6.97
CA LEU A 56 0.13 2.22 -8.35
C LEU A 56 -0.92 3.32 -8.36
N LEU A 57 -0.59 4.43 -9.00
CA LEU A 57 -1.51 5.52 -9.31
C LEU A 57 -1.87 5.41 -10.79
N PHE A 58 -3.14 5.30 -11.12
CA PHE A 58 -3.58 5.21 -12.50
C PHE A 58 -4.91 5.91 -12.69
N ALA A 59 -5.13 6.43 -13.89
CA ALA A 59 -6.35 7.13 -14.24
C ALA A 59 -6.63 7.01 -15.75
N GLU A 60 -7.92 6.93 -16.07
CA GLU A 60 -8.40 7.19 -17.43
C GLU A 60 -8.48 8.71 -17.62
N LEU A 61 -7.97 9.17 -18.76
CA LEU A 61 -7.93 10.56 -19.15
C LEU A 61 -9.19 10.91 -19.95
N LEU A 62 -9.78 12.07 -19.65
CA LEU A 62 -10.82 12.67 -20.48
C LEU A 62 -10.22 13.25 -21.76
N ASP A 63 -9.05 13.87 -21.62
CA ASP A 63 -8.19 14.40 -22.67
C ASP A 63 -6.74 14.49 -22.17
N GLU A 64 -5.83 15.01 -22.98
CA GLU A 64 -4.39 15.09 -22.66
C GLU A 64 -4.06 15.90 -21.40
N GLU A 65 -5.00 16.72 -20.90
CA GLU A 65 -4.81 17.61 -19.75
C GLU A 65 -5.72 17.28 -18.56
N MET A 66 -6.77 16.47 -18.74
CA MET A 66 -7.84 16.26 -17.76
C MET A 66 -8.00 14.79 -17.33
N ILE A 67 -8.15 14.60 -16.01
CA ILE A 67 -8.51 13.34 -15.37
C ILE A 67 -9.90 13.50 -14.72
N ASP A 68 -10.83 12.58 -14.98
CA ASP A 68 -12.12 12.53 -14.24
C ASP A 68 -11.94 11.84 -12.88
N GLN A 69 -11.45 10.60 -12.91
CA GLN A 69 -11.24 9.79 -11.72
C GLN A 69 -9.91 9.05 -11.78
N GLY A 70 -9.15 9.13 -10.69
CA GLY A 70 -7.93 8.35 -10.49
C GLY A 70 -8.09 7.32 -9.38
N HIS A 71 -7.28 6.27 -9.45
CA HIS A 71 -7.19 5.21 -8.46
C HIS A 71 -5.78 5.15 -7.90
N LEU A 72 -5.68 5.08 -6.56
CA LEU A 72 -4.43 4.89 -5.85
C LEU A 72 -4.48 3.56 -5.09
N LEU A 73 -3.60 2.65 -5.47
CA LEU A 73 -3.32 1.42 -4.75
C LEU A 73 -2.02 1.63 -3.96
N LEU A 74 -2.07 1.39 -2.65
CA LEU A 74 -0.90 1.45 -1.78
C LEU A 74 -0.48 0.03 -1.39
N VAL A 75 0.80 -0.25 -1.51
CA VAL A 75 1.41 -1.53 -1.15
C VAL A 75 2.18 -1.37 0.14
N PHE A 76 1.83 -2.19 1.13
CA PHE A 76 2.47 -2.24 2.44
C PHE A 76 3.07 -3.63 2.66
N GLY A 77 4.27 -3.69 3.24
CA GLY A 77 4.81 -4.94 3.77
C GLY A 77 4.06 -5.32 5.04
N LEU A 78 3.70 -6.59 5.19
CA LEU A 78 2.97 -7.10 6.34
C LEU A 78 3.93 -7.72 7.36
N TYR A 79 3.93 -7.22 8.59
CA TYR A 79 4.62 -7.84 9.72
C TYR A 79 3.73 -8.86 10.45
N GLY A 80 2.43 -8.60 10.54
CA GLY A 80 1.51 -9.48 11.23
C GLY A 80 0.05 -9.04 11.14
N ILE A 81 -0.84 -9.99 11.42
CA ILE A 81 -2.29 -9.80 11.48
C ILE A 81 -2.76 -10.34 12.81
N LEU A 82 -3.44 -9.49 13.59
CA LEU A 82 -4.18 -9.91 14.77
C LEU A 82 -5.68 -9.92 14.41
N PRO A 83 -6.32 -11.08 14.33
CA PRO A 83 -7.78 -11.15 14.16
C PRO A 83 -8.46 -10.60 15.41
N SER A 84 -9.52 -9.79 15.24
CA SER A 84 -10.45 -9.60 16.36
C SER A 84 -11.21 -10.91 16.55
N LEU A 85 -11.26 -11.44 17.78
CA LEU A 85 -11.84 -12.74 18.13
C LEU A 85 -13.17 -13.04 17.40
N PRO A 86 -13.51 -14.32 17.16
CA PRO A 86 -14.89 -14.68 16.85
C PRO A 86 -15.76 -14.14 17.99
N ASP A 87 -16.90 -13.57 17.62
CA ASP A 87 -17.92 -13.08 18.53
C ASP A 87 -17.98 -13.95 19.82
N PRO A 88 -17.79 -13.40 21.04
CA PRO A 88 -17.84 -14.20 22.27
C PRO A 88 -19.19 -14.93 22.46
N TYR A 89 -20.24 -14.53 21.74
CA TYR A 89 -21.52 -15.23 21.71
C TYR A 89 -21.55 -16.44 20.76
N ALA A 90 -20.58 -16.61 19.87
CA ALA A 90 -20.43 -17.81 19.04
C ALA A 90 -19.95 -19.03 19.85
N ALA A 91 -19.49 -18.83 21.09
CA ALA A 91 -19.05 -19.90 21.99
C ALA A 91 -20.17 -20.43 22.92
N ASN A 92 -21.42 -19.98 22.79
CA ASN A 92 -22.53 -20.46 23.61
C ASN A 92 -23.39 -21.52 22.89
N ILE A 93 -22.77 -22.67 22.61
CA ILE A 93 -23.47 -23.94 22.42
C ILE A 93 -23.13 -24.82 23.63
N GLY A 94 -23.70 -24.44 24.77
CA GLY A 94 -23.82 -25.25 25.98
C GLY A 94 -25.27 -25.63 26.20
#